data_AF-X0VXQ9-F1
#
_entry.id   AF-X0VXQ9-F1
#
_cell.length_a   1.000
_cell.length_b   1.000
_cell.length_c   1.000
_cell.angle_alpha   90.00
_cell.angle_beta   90.00
_cell.angle_gamma   90.00
#
_symmetry.space_group_name_H-M   'P 1'
#
loop_
_entity.id
_entity.type
_entity.pdbx_description
1 polymer ?
#
loop_
_entity_poly.entity_id
_entity_poly.type
_entity_poly.pdbx_seq_one_letter_code
_entity_poly.pdbx_strand_id
1 'polypeptide(L)'
;MVRGMLEIAEVGAKVSKKEYEKALPELRVDLLSAQFQVRGGDFPVLIVLSGDDREGVSEVLNLLHHWMDARYLEAHFFGRRKDEEREYPRFWRYWQVLPASGQIGIYAGGYALGLLADQGR
;
A
#
# COMPACT_ATOMS: atom_id res chain seq x y z
N MET A 1 -11.06 28.88 -7.79
CA MET A 1 -10.49 28.60 -6.46
C MET A 1 -10.26 27.10 -6.39
N VAL A 2 -9.01 26.65 -6.52
CA VAL A 2 -8.66 25.21 -6.45
C VAL A 2 -8.58 24.86 -4.97
N ARG A 3 -9.49 24.02 -4.46
CA ARG A 3 -9.38 23.44 -3.11
C ARG A 3 -8.16 22.52 -3.07
N GLY A 4 -7.45 22.53 -1.95
CA GLY A 4 -6.26 21.68 -1.77
C GLY A 4 -6.63 20.20 -1.70
N MET A 5 -5.74 19.31 -2.17
CA MET A 5 -5.97 17.86 -2.20
C MET A 5 -6.23 17.25 -0.80
N LEU A 6 -5.70 17.86 0.26
CA LEU A 6 -5.93 17.46 1.65
C LEU A 6 -7.27 17.97 2.21
N GLU A 7 -7.75 19.14 1.77
CA GLU A 7 -9.08 19.63 2.17
C GLU A 7 -10.19 18.70 1.68
N ILE A 8 -9.99 17.98 0.56
CA ILE A 8 -10.93 16.97 0.05
C ILE A 8 -10.96 15.73 0.95
N ALA A 9 -9.83 15.36 1.55
CA ALA A 9 -9.75 14.25 2.51
C ALA A 9 -10.45 14.59 3.84
N GLU A 10 -10.44 15.87 4.25
CA GLU A 10 -11.16 16.35 5.43
C GLU A 10 -12.70 16.40 5.25
N VAL A 11 -13.21 16.26 4.01
CA VAL A 11 -14.66 16.33 3.72
C VAL A 11 -15.44 15.18 4.39
N GLY A 12 -14.76 14.18 4.97
CA GLY A 12 -15.43 13.14 5.75
C GLY A 12 -16.35 12.31 4.85
N ALA A 13 -15.84 11.91 3.69
CA ALA A 13 -16.51 10.97 2.80
C ALA A 13 -16.79 9.67 3.57
N LYS A 14 -18.05 9.49 3.97
CA LYS A 14 -18.53 8.33 4.71
C LYS A 14 -19.43 7.54 3.79
N VAL A 15 -19.19 6.24 3.73
CA VAL A 15 -20.10 5.28 3.10
C VAL A 15 -20.96 4.67 4.20
N SER A 16 -22.28 4.61 4.01
CA SER A 16 -23.13 3.92 4.99
C SER A 16 -22.83 2.43 4.99
N LYS A 17 -23.01 1.76 6.14
CA LYS A 17 -22.79 0.31 6.25
C LYS A 17 -23.55 -0.49 5.18
N LYS A 18 -24.79 -0.08 4.89
CA LYS A 18 -25.64 -0.71 3.86
C LYS A 18 -25.07 -0.57 2.45
N GLU A 19 -24.55 0.61 2.10
CA GLU A 19 -23.92 0.84 0.79
C GLU A 19 -22.61 0.07 0.66
N TYR A 20 -21.81 0.05 1.73
CA TYR A 20 -20.58 -0.73 1.80
C TYR A 20 -20.86 -2.23 1.58
N GLU A 21 -21.78 -2.80 2.34
CA GLU A 21 -22.15 -4.22 2.24
C GLU A 21 -22.72 -4.57 0.86
N LYS A 22 -23.43 -3.64 0.22
CA LYS A 22 -23.95 -3.82 -1.14
C LYS A 22 -22.85 -3.85 -2.20
N ALA A 23 -21.84 -2.97 -2.09
CA ALA A 23 -20.74 -2.89 -3.05
C ALA A 23 -19.68 -3.99 -2.84
N LEU A 24 -19.59 -4.52 -1.62
CA LEU A 24 -18.53 -5.43 -1.19
C LEU A 24 -18.31 -6.66 -2.09
N PRO A 25 -19.35 -7.39 -2.54
CA PRO A 25 -19.15 -8.62 -3.31
C PRO A 25 -18.51 -8.36 -4.67
N GLU A 26 -18.95 -7.30 -5.36
CA GLU A 26 -18.42 -6.92 -6.68
C GLU A 26 -16.97 -6.47 -6.57
N LEU A 27 -16.66 -5.59 -5.61
CA LEU A 27 -15.29 -5.13 -5.36
C LEU A 27 -14.32 -6.28 -5.04
N ARG A 28 -14.78 -7.33 -4.33
CA ARG A 28 -13.96 -8.52 -4.07
C ARG A 28 -13.64 -9.30 -5.35
N VAL A 29 -14.63 -9.47 -6.22
CA VAL A 29 -14.45 -10.15 -7.51
C VAL A 29 -13.50 -9.36 -8.40
N ASP A 30 -13.66 -8.04 -8.45
CA ASP A 30 -12.80 -7.16 -9.24
C ASP A 30 -11.37 -7.17 -8.74
N LEU A 31 -11.15 -7.14 -7.42
CA LEU A 31 -9.83 -7.19 -6.82
C LEU A 31 -9.10 -8.51 -7.13
N LEU A 32 -9.81 -9.64 -7.02
CA LEU A 32 -9.25 -10.95 -7.40
C LEU A 32 -8.96 -11.03 -8.89
N SER A 33 -9.86 -10.51 -9.73
CA SER A 33 -9.66 -10.47 -11.19
C SER A 33 -8.43 -9.65 -11.55
N ALA A 34 -8.22 -8.51 -10.90
CA ALA A 34 -7.01 -7.71 -11.04
C ALA A 34 -5.75 -8.49 -10.61
N GLN A 35 -5.81 -9.23 -9.49
CA GLN A 35 -4.69 -10.09 -9.07
C GLN A 35 -4.36 -11.15 -10.12
N PHE A 36 -5.36 -11.79 -10.73
CA PHE A 36 -5.15 -12.76 -11.79
C PHE A 36 -4.52 -12.14 -13.05
N GLN A 37 -4.91 -10.92 -13.40
CA GLN A 37 -4.30 -10.18 -14.50
C GLN A 37 -2.82 -9.89 -14.23
N VAL A 38 -2.48 -9.41 -13.02
CA VAL A 38 -1.08 -9.19 -12.63
C VAL A 38 -0.31 -10.49 -12.73
N ARG A 39 -0.83 -11.58 -12.15
CA ARG A 39 -0.21 -12.91 -12.18
C ARG A 39 0.07 -13.41 -13.61
N GLY A 40 -0.83 -13.15 -14.55
CA GLY A 40 -0.67 -13.54 -15.96
C GLY A 40 0.17 -12.57 -16.79
N GLY A 41 0.52 -11.41 -16.23
CA GLY A 41 1.29 -10.36 -16.90
C GLY A 41 2.80 -10.51 -16.72
N ASP A 42 3.53 -9.70 -17.47
CA ASP A 42 4.99 -9.56 -17.42
C ASP A 42 5.45 -8.40 -16.52
N PHE A 43 4.53 -7.80 -15.75
CA PHE A 43 4.80 -6.67 -14.87
C PHE A 43 4.44 -6.98 -13.41
N PRO A 44 5.14 -6.38 -12.44
CA PRO A 44 4.75 -6.40 -11.04
C PRO A 44 3.83 -5.23 -10.68
N VAL A 45 3.14 -5.33 -9.54
CA VAL A 45 2.42 -4.19 -8.93
C VAL A 45 2.98 -3.89 -7.55
N LEU A 46 3.20 -2.61 -7.26
CA LEU A 46 3.60 -2.13 -5.94
C LEU A 46 2.50 -1.25 -5.35
N ILE A 47 1.97 -1.66 -4.21
CA ILE A 47 1.00 -0.91 -3.41
C ILE A 47 1.75 -0.27 -2.24
N VAL A 48 1.67 1.05 -2.09
CA VAL A 48 2.27 1.76 -0.97
C VAL A 48 1.17 2.22 -0.03
N LEU A 49 1.16 1.70 1.20
CA LEU A 49 0.24 2.11 2.26
C LEU A 49 0.93 3.15 3.15
N SER A 50 0.43 4.38 3.10
CA SER A 50 0.93 5.51 3.88
C SER A 50 -0.20 6.21 4.63
N GLY A 51 0.06 6.60 5.87
CA GLY A 51 -0.85 7.36 6.71
C GLY A 51 -0.23 7.56 8.09
N ASP A 52 -0.72 8.57 8.82
CA ASP A 52 -0.37 8.75 10.24
C ASP A 52 -1.09 7.70 11.11
N ASP A 53 -2.27 7.26 10.67
CA ASP A 53 -3.03 6.19 11.28
C ASP A 53 -2.43 4.81 10.95
N ARG A 54 -1.65 4.29 11.89
CA ARG A 54 -1.04 2.96 11.80
C ARG A 54 -2.07 1.83 11.90
N GLU A 55 -3.19 2.07 12.57
CA GLU A 55 -4.26 1.08 12.71
C GLU A 55 -4.97 0.93 11.37
N GLY A 56 -5.37 2.03 10.73
CA GLY A 56 -5.96 2.01 9.39
C GLY A 56 -5.07 1.36 8.33
N VAL A 57 -3.76 1.62 8.34
CA VAL A 57 -2.80 0.93 7.45
C VAL A 57 -2.78 -0.58 7.71
N SER A 58 -2.81 -0.99 8.97
CA SER A 58 -2.80 -2.41 9.35
C SER A 58 -4.12 -3.10 8.99
N GLU A 59 -5.26 -2.41 9.14
CA GLU A 59 -6.58 -2.91 8.76
C GLU A 59 -6.66 -3.15 7.25
N VAL A 60 -6.22 -2.17 6.44
CA VAL A 60 -6.18 -2.31 4.98
C VAL A 60 -5.24 -3.45 4.57
N LEU A 61 -4.06 -3.55 5.17
CA LEU A 61 -3.14 -4.65 4.88
C LEU A 61 -3.77 -6.01 5.17
N ASN A 62 -4.42 -6.16 6.33
CA ASN A 62 -5.11 -7.39 6.70
C ASN A 62 -6.25 -7.68 5.72
N LEU A 63 -7.04 -6.68 5.34
CA LEU A 63 -8.12 -6.84 4.37
C LEU A 63 -7.60 -7.39 3.03
N LEU A 64 -6.50 -6.84 2.52
CA LEU A 64 -5.89 -7.32 1.27
C LEU A 64 -5.44 -8.78 1.40
N HIS A 65 -4.79 -9.17 2.50
CA HIS A 65 -4.39 -10.57 2.72
C HIS A 65 -5.58 -11.52 2.86
N HIS A 66 -6.71 -11.06 3.39
CA HIS A 66 -7.91 -11.90 3.52
C HIS A 66 -8.64 -12.08 2.20
N TRP A 67 -8.59 -11.10 1.30
CA TRP A 67 -9.39 -11.12 0.07
C TRP A 67 -8.62 -11.61 -1.15
N MET A 68 -7.30 -11.50 -1.12
CA MET A 68 -6.42 -11.87 -2.23
C MET A 68 -5.70 -13.20 -1.94
N ASP A 69 -5.20 -13.86 -2.98
CA ASP A 69 -4.35 -15.03 -2.82
C ASP A 69 -2.98 -14.61 -2.26
N ALA A 70 -2.71 -14.95 -1.00
CA ALA A 70 -1.49 -14.57 -0.30
C ALA A 70 -0.20 -15.12 -0.94
N ARG A 71 -0.28 -16.11 -1.83
CA ARG A 71 0.90 -16.64 -2.54
C ARG A 71 1.49 -15.67 -3.56
N TYR A 72 0.69 -14.68 -3.98
CA TYR A 72 1.10 -13.65 -4.94
C TYR A 72 1.18 -12.26 -4.30
N LEU A 73 1.29 -12.24 -2.96
CA LEU A 73 1.26 -11.02 -2.16
C LEU A 73 2.42 -11.03 -1.17
N GLU A 74 3.29 -10.03 -1.24
CA GLU A 74 4.42 -9.87 -0.34
C GLU A 74 4.33 -8.54 0.39
N ALA A 75 4.27 -8.57 1.72
CA ALA A 75 4.16 -7.37 2.54
C ALA A 75 5.49 -7.03 3.25
N HIS A 76 5.94 -5.79 3.10
CA HIS A 76 7.15 -5.27 3.71
C HIS A 76 6.84 -4.07 4.60
N PHE A 77 7.24 -4.16 5.86
CA PHE A 77 7.11 -3.07 6.82
C PHE A 77 8.43 -2.34 7.01
N PHE A 78 8.38 -1.04 6.81
CA PHE A 78 9.55 -0.19 6.84
C PHE A 78 9.57 0.68 8.10
N GLY A 79 10.43 0.30 9.06
CA GLY A 79 10.74 1.11 10.23
C GLY A 79 11.85 2.13 9.99
N ARG A 80 12.40 2.69 11.08
CA ARG A 80 13.60 3.53 11.05
C ARG A 80 14.76 2.77 10.38
N ARG A 81 15.57 3.47 9.58
CA ARG A 81 16.80 2.89 9.00
C ARG A 81 17.76 2.44 10.10
N LYS A 82 18.19 1.17 10.02
CA LYS A 82 19.29 0.62 10.83
C LYS A 82 20.61 1.27 10.42
N ASP A 83 21.63 1.18 11.27
CA ASP A 83 22.89 1.87 11.02
C ASP A 83 23.62 1.29 9.80
N GLU A 84 23.54 -0.02 9.58
CA GLU A 84 24.10 -0.65 8.39
C GLU A 84 23.40 -0.18 7.10
N GLU A 85 22.09 0.08 7.17
CA GLU A 85 21.32 0.58 6.03
C GLU A 85 21.68 2.04 5.65
N ARG A 86 22.31 2.79 6.56
CA ARG A 86 22.75 4.18 6.31
C ARG A 86 23.99 4.27 5.45
N GLU A 87 24.80 3.21 5.41
CA GLU A 87 25.98 3.10 4.54
C GLU A 87 25.61 2.88 3.07
N TYR A 88 24.35 2.50 2.80
CA TYR A 88 23.84 2.29 1.45
C TYR A 88 22.98 3.47 0.96
N PRO A 89 22.88 3.65 -0.38
CA PRO A 89 22.01 4.65 -0.97
C PRO A 89 20.57 4.63 -0.42
N ARG A 90 19.92 5.81 -0.42
CA ARG A 90 18.58 6.04 0.15
C ARG A 90 17.53 4.99 -0.24
N PHE A 91 17.57 4.50 -1.47
CA PHE A 91 16.56 3.56 -1.98
C PHE A 91 16.97 2.09 -1.93
N TRP A 92 18.22 1.80 -1.54
CA TRP A 92 18.80 0.45 -1.59
C TRP A 92 17.89 -0.60 -0.96
N ARG A 93 17.45 -0.39 0.30
CA ARG A 93 16.64 -1.37 1.02
C ARG A 93 15.26 -1.64 0.40
N TYR A 94 14.71 -0.69 -0.35
CA TYR A 94 13.44 -0.88 -1.05
C TYR A 94 13.66 -1.67 -2.33
N TRP A 95 14.75 -1.39 -3.06
CA TRP A 95 15.13 -2.15 -4.25
C TRP A 95 15.40 -3.63 -3.97
N GLN A 96 15.88 -3.95 -2.77
CA GLN A 96 16.11 -5.34 -2.35
C GLN A 96 14.84 -6.20 -2.29
N VAL A 97 13.66 -5.57 -2.21
CA VAL A 97 12.37 -6.25 -2.03
C VAL A 97 11.35 -5.82 -3.07
N LEU A 98 11.82 -5.42 -4.26
CA LEU A 98 10.91 -5.14 -5.37
C LEU A 98 10.21 -6.44 -5.80
N PRO A 99 8.87 -6.41 -5.97
CA PRO A 99 8.13 -7.58 -6.41
C PRO A 99 8.58 -8.01 -7.82
N ALA A 100 8.65 -9.32 -8.02
CA ALA A 100 8.88 -9.89 -9.35
C ALA A 100 7.62 -9.78 -10.24
N SER A 101 7.76 -9.92 -11.55
CA SER A 101 6.61 -9.98 -12.46
C SER A 101 5.60 -11.05 -12.02
N GLY A 102 4.31 -10.73 -12.08
CA GLY A 102 3.26 -11.59 -11.56
C GLY A 102 3.03 -11.54 -10.04
N GLN A 103 3.80 -10.72 -9.31
CA GLN A 103 3.67 -10.52 -7.87
C GLN A 103 3.15 -9.12 -7.54
N ILE A 104 2.51 -9.03 -6.38
CA ILE A 104 2.08 -7.77 -5.79
C ILE A 104 2.87 -7.54 -4.50
N GLY A 105 3.66 -6.47 -4.48
CA GLY A 105 4.33 -6.00 -3.26
C GLY A 105 3.47 -4.99 -2.53
N ILE A 106 3.34 -5.10 -1.21
CA ILE A 106 2.73 -4.09 -0.35
C ILE A 106 3.78 -3.49 0.57
N TYR A 107 4.06 -2.20 0.44
CA TYR A 107 4.97 -1.48 1.32
C TYR A 107 4.17 -0.68 2.33
N ALA A 108 4.35 -1.00 3.61
CA ALA A 108 3.67 -0.33 4.71
C ALA A 108 4.67 0.30 5.69
N GLY A 109 4.20 1.25 6.47
CA GLY A 109 5.02 1.97 7.45
C GLY A 109 5.78 3.15 6.83
N GLY A 110 6.93 3.47 7.39
CA GLY A 110 7.68 4.71 7.12
C GLY A 110 8.29 4.85 5.72
N TYR A 111 7.75 4.19 4.69
CA TYR A 111 8.10 4.43 3.29
C TYR A 111 7.84 5.90 2.91
N ALA A 112 6.63 6.41 3.17
CA ALA A 112 6.28 7.81 2.92
C ALA A 112 6.99 8.76 3.89
N LEU A 113 7.11 8.39 5.18
CA LEU A 113 7.84 9.18 6.17
C LEU A 113 9.35 9.24 5.87
N GLY A 114 9.98 8.22 5.29
CA GLY A 114 11.38 8.28 4.88
C GLY A 114 11.64 9.13 3.63
N LEU A 115 10.60 9.32 2.80
CA LEU A 115 10.59 10.27 1.68
C LEU A 115 10.35 11.71 2.14
N LEU A 116 9.49 11.91 3.16
CA LEU A 116 9.08 13.23 3.67
C LEU A 116 9.99 13.77 4.79
N ALA A 117 10.44 12.93 5.72
CA ALA A 117 11.19 13.34 6.91
C ALA A 117 12.63 13.78 6.63
N ASP A 118 13.13 13.55 5.42
CA ASP A 118 14.49 13.91 5.01
C ASP A 118 14.54 15.15 4.09
N GLN A 119 13.42 15.86 3.94
CA GLN A 119 13.34 17.18 3.27
C GLN A 119 13.76 18.33 4.20
N GLY A 120 14.34 18.03 5.36
CA GLY A 120 14.68 18.99 6.41
C GLY A 120 16.03 18.74 7.04
N ARG A 121 17.11 18.73 6.24
CA ARG A 121 18.46 19.10 6.66
C ARG A 121 19.17 19.83 5.53
#